data_AF-A0A975GQF2-F1
#
_entry.id   AF-A0A975GQF2-F1
#
_cell.length_a   1.000
_cell.length_b   1.000
_cell.length_c   1.000
_cell.angle_alpha   90.00
_cell.angle_beta   90.00
_cell.angle_gamma   90.00
#
_symmetry.space_group_name_H-M   'P 1'
#
loop_
_entity.id
_entity.type
_entity.pdbx_description
1 polymer ?
#
loop_
_entity_poly.entity_id
_entity_poly.type
_entity_poly.pdbx_seq_one_letter_code
_entity_poly.pdbx_strand_id
1 'polypeptide(L)' 'MLIRHETLIHYDLCGEPVSLEEDFSRAEFVTTENMAADKSGLVHGGFISGLAD' A
#
# COMPACT_ATOMS: atom_id res chain seq x y z
N MET A 1 -14.74 -11.92 3.15
CA MET A 1 -15.15 -11.44 1.81
C MET A 1 -13.93 -10.71 1.24
N LEU A 2 -13.27 -11.27 0.23
CA LEU A 2 -12.11 -10.63 -0.40
C LEU A 2 -12.61 -9.41 -1.19
N ILE A 3 -12.10 -8.24 -0.85
CA ILE A 3 -12.48 -6.95 -1.44
C ILE A 3 -11.87 -6.90 -2.84
N ARG A 4 -12.70 -6.95 -3.88
CA ARG A 4 -12.29 -6.68 -5.27
C ARG A 4 -13.01 -5.44 -5.77
N HIS A 5 -12.68 -4.27 -5.23
CA HIS A 5 -13.13 -3.01 -5.83
C HIS A 5 -12.28 -2.67 -7.07
N GLU A 6 -11.01 -3.10 -7.11
CA GLU A 6 -10.08 -2.67 -8.16
C GLU A 6 -9.28 -3.85 -8.73
N THR A 7 -9.69 -4.35 -9.89
CA THR A 7 -9.02 -5.49 -10.55
C THR A 7 -7.69 -5.12 -11.23
N LEU A 8 -7.31 -3.84 -11.21
CA LEU A 8 -6.13 -3.31 -11.89
C LEU A 8 -5.04 -2.78 -10.95
N ILE A 9 -5.30 -2.70 -9.63
CA ILE A 9 -4.28 -2.27 -8.66
C ILE A 9 -3.22 -3.37 -8.53
N HIS A 10 -1.95 -2.96 -8.55
CA HIS A 10 -0.82 -3.79 -8.17
C HIS A 10 -0.59 -3.68 -6.67
N TYR A 11 -0.96 -4.71 -5.90
CA TYR A 11 -0.78 -4.73 -4.45
C TYR A 11 0.68 -4.59 -4.01
N ASP A 12 1.64 -5.01 -4.84
CA ASP A 12 3.08 -4.82 -4.58
C ASP A 12 3.51 -3.34 -4.61
N LEU A 13 2.66 -2.42 -5.08
CA LEU A 13 2.92 -0.98 -5.16
C LEU A 13 1.99 -0.14 -4.28
N CYS A 14 0.86 -0.70 -3.84
CA CYS A 14 -0.20 0.01 -3.12
C CYS A 14 -0.58 -0.65 -1.79
N GLY A 15 -0.05 -1.82 -1.46
CA GLY A 15 -0.42 -2.60 -0.28
C GLY A 15 -1.60 -3.54 -0.51
N GLU A 16 -1.67 -4.58 0.31
CA GLU A 16 -2.73 -5.58 0.31
C GLU A 16 -3.82 -5.21 1.32
N PRO A 17 -5.10 -5.14 0.93
CA PRO A 17 -6.19 -4.89 1.85
C PRO A 17 -6.41 -6.09 2.78
N VAL A 18 -6.39 -5.87 4.09
CA VAL A 18 -6.51 -6.93 5.10
C VAL A 18 -7.83 -6.91 5.87
N SER A 19 -8.45 -5.74 6.07
CA SER A 19 -9.81 -5.64 6.62
C SER A 19 -10.54 -4.38 6.16
N LEU A 20 -11.86 -4.49 6.14
CA LEU A 20 -12.79 -3.38 5.93
C LEU A 20 -13.93 -3.55 6.92
N GLU A 21 -14.15 -2.50 7.69
CA GLU A 21 -15.14 -2.36 8.74
C GLU A 21 -15.90 -1.04 8.52
N GLU A 22 -16.95 -0.81 9.30
CA GLU A 22 -17.65 0.48 9.26
C GLU A 22 -16.68 1.60 9.67
N ASP A 23 -16.55 2.60 8.80
CA ASP A 23 -15.65 3.76 8.96
C ASP A 23 -14.14 3.43 9.13
N PHE A 24 -13.71 2.20 8.85
CA PHE A 24 -12.32 1.80 8.99
C PHE A 24 -11.86 0.81 7.90
N SER A 25 -10.67 1.04 7.37
CA SER A 25 -9.98 0.10 6.50
C SER A 25 -8.55 -0.12 7.01
N ARG A 26 -8.04 -1.32 6.77
CA ARG A 26 -6.64 -1.66 7.03
C ARG A 26 -6.04 -2.30 5.80
N ALA A 27 -4.86 -1.84 5.42
CA ALA A 27 -3.99 -2.43 4.42
C ALA A 27 -2.60 -2.67 5.01
N GLU A 28 -1.90 -3.67 4.49
CA GLU A 28 -0.51 -3.96 4.84
C GLU A 28 0.37 -3.76 3.61
N PHE A 29 1.56 -3.17 3.80
CA PHE A 29 2.46 -2.89 2.69
C PHE A 29 3.90 -3.22 3.05
N VAL A 30 4.46 -4.17 2.32
CA VAL A 30 5.87 -4.54 2.43
C VAL A 30 6.68 -3.68 1.47
N THR A 31 7.52 -2.81 2.02
CA THR A 31 8.37 -1.94 1.21
C THR A 31 9.61 -2.67 0.71
N THR A 32 10.11 -2.26 -0.45
CA THR A 32 11.31 -2.85 -1.08
C THR A 32 12.36 -1.78 -1.34
N GLU A 33 13.60 -2.20 -1.64
CA GLU A 33 14.70 -1.27 -1.96
C GLU A 33 14.40 -0.38 -3.17
N ASN A 34 13.57 -0.85 -4.12
CA ASN A 34 13.15 -0.06 -5.29
C ASN A 34 12.27 1.14 -4.91
N MET A 35 11.75 1.17 -3.68
CA MET A 35 10.90 2.24 -3.18
C MET A 35 11.68 3.30 -2.40
N ALA A 36 13.01 3.15 -2.25
CA ALA A 36 13.83 4.07 -1.50
C ALA A 36 13.95 5.44 -2.20
N ALA A 37 13.72 6.51 -1.46
CA ALA A 37 13.99 7.90 -1.86
C ALA A 37 15.47 8.25 -1.81
N ASP A 38 16.22 7.60 -0.92
CA ASP A 38 17.65 7.84 -0.74
C ASP A 38 18.39 6.58 -0.23
N LYS A 39 19.70 6.72 -0.07
CA LYS A 39 20.61 5.63 0.32
C LYS A 39 20.46 5.17 1.78
N SER A 40 19.69 5.89 2.61
CA SER A 40 19.44 5.49 4.00
C SER A 40 18.36 4.41 4.12
N GLY A 41 17.62 4.14 3.03
CA GLY A 41 16.45 3.27 3.05
C GLY A 41 15.15 4.00 3.37
N LEU A 42 15.15 5.34 3.38
CA LEU A 42 13.93 6.13 3.48
C LEU A 42 13.00 5.79 2.31
N VAL A 43 11.75 5.44 2.58
CA VAL A 43 10.77 5.14 1.53
C VAL A 43 10.25 6.43 0.90
N HIS A 44 10.13 6.46 -0.42
CA HIS A 44 9.57 7.59 -1.16
C HIS A 44 8.11 7.81 -0.77
N GLY A 45 7.78 9.04 -0.36
CA GLY A 45 6.47 9.40 0.19
C GLY A 45 5.29 9.06 -0.72
N GLY A 46 5.49 9.05 -2.04
CA GLY A 46 4.45 8.63 -3.00
C GLY A 46 3.92 7.21 -2.78
N PHE A 47 4.73 6.27 -2.28
CA PHE A 47 4.27 4.92 -1.93
C PHE A 47 3.43 4.92 -0.66
N ILE A 48 3.75 5.78 0.31
CA ILE A 48 2.97 5.93 1.55
C ILE A 48 1.65 6.63 1.27
N SER A 49 1.66 7.67 0.42
CA SER A 49 0.46 8.34 -0.04
C SER A 49 -0.43 7.40 -0.86
N GLY A 50 0.14 6.59 -1.76
CA GLY A 50 -0.62 5.61 -2.54
C GLY A 50 -1.18 4.43 -1.74
N LEU A 51 -0.64 4.12 -0.56
CA LEU A 51 -1.24 3.17 0.39
C LEU A 51 -2.45 3.76 1.13
N ALA A 52 -2.43 5.08 1.35
CA ALA A 52 -3.45 5.79 2.11
C ALA A 52 -4.64 6.26 1.24
N ASP A 53 -4.45 6.32 -0.07
CA ASP A 53 -5.49 6.56 -1.08
C ASP A 53 -6.39 5.32 -1.22
#